data_AF-A0A6N3ATN0-F1
#
_entry.id   AF-A0A6N3ATN0-F1
#
_cell.length_a   1.000
_cell.length_b   1.000
_cell.length_c   1.000
_cell.angle_alpha   90.00
_cell.angle_beta   90.00
_cell.angle_gamma   90.00
#
_symmetry.space_group_name_H-M   'P 1'
#
loop_
_entity.id
_entity.type
_entity.pdbx_description
1 polymer ?
#
loop_
_entity_poly.entity_id
_entity_poly.type
_entity_poly.pdbx_seq_one_letter_code
_entity_poly.pdbx_strand_id
1 'polypeptide(L)'
;MDLVPLYECIYNIYKKYNIKKFPIDCFELVEKCGYKIKEFSDLTVKKQKAFIELSEDACLIDDTLYYIEHSVYGRIKFSIAHELGHIFLNTDSEDDADNFASHFLAPRIMIHKYRCETADQIHEIFGLSYKASNKALVDYREWYKNIAQTTHRPSAPERQLELFMEKVCHANTNSEEIEEEGDYELTPKEIYADIRRTLKAGLPLSPKYASLFRMYRKMGLK
;
A
#
# COMPACT_ATOMS: atom_id res chain seq x y z
N MET A 1 -15.65 3.94 -8.27
CA MET A 1 -15.24 2.54 -8.51
C MET A 1 -15.57 1.72 -7.27
N ASP A 2 -16.11 0.51 -7.43
CA ASP A 2 -16.14 -0.46 -6.31
C ASP A 2 -14.70 -0.91 -6.05
N LEU A 3 -14.19 -0.67 -4.85
CA LEU A 3 -12.79 -0.94 -4.50
C LEU A 3 -12.55 -2.41 -4.14
N VAL A 4 -13.60 -3.21 -3.90
CA VAL A 4 -13.45 -4.62 -3.53
C VAL A 4 -12.79 -5.44 -4.66
N PRO A 5 -13.22 -5.35 -5.93
CA PRO A 5 -12.52 -6.00 -7.05
C PRO A 5 -11.06 -5.58 -7.20
N LEU A 6 -10.77 -4.29 -6.99
CA LEU A 6 -9.39 -3.77 -7.03
C LEU A 6 -8.52 -4.44 -5.95
N TYR A 7 -9.03 -4.52 -4.72
CA TYR A 7 -8.30 -5.16 -3.62
C TYR A 7 -8.15 -6.67 -3.79
N GLU A 8 -9.13 -7.33 -4.40
CA GLU A 8 -9.02 -8.74 -4.76
C GLU A 8 -7.91 -8.97 -5.80
N CYS A 9 -7.86 -8.13 -6.84
CA CYS A 9 -6.77 -8.16 -7.83
C CYS A 9 -5.40 -7.94 -7.17
N ILE A 10 -5.26 -6.89 -6.34
CA ILE A 10 -4.03 -6.59 -5.62
C ILE A 10 -3.61 -7.77 -4.73
N TYR A 11 -4.51 -8.34 -3.94
CA TYR A 11 -4.20 -9.49 -3.09
C TYR A 11 -3.69 -10.69 -3.92
N ASN A 12 -4.36 -10.98 -5.05
CA ASN A 12 -3.97 -12.07 -5.93
C ASN A 12 -2.57 -11.87 -6.54
N ILE A 13 -2.19 -10.63 -6.88
CA ILE A 13 -0.86 -10.30 -7.38
C ILE A 13 0.19 -10.49 -6.28
N TYR A 14 -0.05 -9.96 -5.08
CA TYR A 14 0.86 -10.14 -3.94
C TYR A 14 1.13 -11.62 -3.66
N LYS A 15 0.07 -12.43 -3.68
CA LYS A 15 0.15 -13.88 -3.49
C LYS A 15 0.90 -14.57 -4.65
N LYS A 16 0.52 -14.28 -5.90
CA LYS A 16 1.08 -14.92 -7.10
C LYS A 16 2.59 -14.65 -7.24
N TYR A 17 3.00 -13.41 -7.03
CA TYR A 17 4.41 -12.99 -7.20
C TYR A 17 5.20 -13.00 -5.89
N ASN A 18 4.58 -13.47 -4.80
CA ASN A 18 5.21 -13.63 -3.50
C ASN A 18 5.83 -12.31 -3.00
N ILE A 19 5.07 -11.21 -3.09
CA ILE A 19 5.47 -9.87 -2.67
C ILE A 19 5.28 -9.75 -1.17
N LYS A 20 6.37 -9.61 -0.43
CA LYS A 20 6.40 -9.92 1.00
C LYS A 20 7.00 -8.81 1.87
N LYS A 21 7.43 -7.71 1.26
CA LYS A 21 8.06 -6.57 1.95
C LYS A 21 7.79 -5.26 1.21
N PHE A 22 7.95 -4.17 1.93
CA PHE A 22 8.00 -2.82 1.37
C PHE A 22 9.40 -2.22 1.54
N PRO A 23 9.83 -1.30 0.64
CA PRO A 23 9.16 -0.93 -0.60
C PRO A 23 9.14 -2.09 -1.62
N ILE A 24 8.13 -2.12 -2.49
CA ILE A 24 8.05 -3.14 -3.56
C ILE A 24 9.15 -2.88 -4.58
N ASP A 25 9.85 -3.94 -4.97
CA ASP A 25 10.75 -3.92 -6.13
C ASP A 25 9.94 -4.11 -7.41
N CYS A 26 9.57 -2.99 -8.05
CA CYS A 26 8.78 -3.02 -9.27
C CYS A 26 9.55 -3.62 -10.46
N PHE A 27 10.88 -3.51 -10.48
CA PHE A 27 11.69 -4.08 -11.56
C PHE A 27 11.70 -5.60 -11.46
N GLU A 28 11.95 -6.15 -10.26
CA GLU A 28 11.86 -7.60 -10.02
C GLU A 28 10.47 -8.15 -10.41
N LEU A 29 9.40 -7.40 -10.12
CA LEU A 29 8.04 -7.79 -10.49
C LEU A 29 7.83 -7.82 -12.01
N VAL A 30 8.35 -6.83 -12.74
CA VAL A 30 8.26 -6.75 -14.21
C VAL A 30 8.99 -7.94 -14.85
N GLU A 31 10.19 -8.29 -14.37
CA GLU A 31 10.92 -9.47 -14.83
C GLU A 31 10.15 -10.77 -14.55
N LYS A 32 9.56 -10.90 -13.34
CA LYS A 32 8.71 -12.04 -12.99
C LYS A 32 7.44 -12.15 -13.83
N CYS A 33 6.98 -11.04 -14.41
CA CYS A 33 5.87 -11.04 -15.36
C CYS A 33 6.31 -11.45 -16.78
N GLY A 34 7.61 -11.62 -17.03
CA GLY A 34 8.17 -12.02 -18.32
C GLY A 34 8.53 -10.85 -19.24
N TYR A 35 8.45 -9.61 -18.74
CA TYR A 35 8.80 -8.42 -19.50
C TYR A 35 10.30 -8.14 -19.44
N LYS A 36 10.82 -7.59 -20.54
CA LYS A 36 12.21 -7.11 -20.62
C LYS A 36 12.27 -5.71 -20.02
N ILE A 37 13.42 -5.35 -19.47
CA ILE A 37 13.69 -3.99 -18.98
C ILE A 37 14.82 -3.41 -19.81
N LYS A 38 14.66 -2.17 -20.26
CA LYS A 38 15.69 -1.40 -20.95
C LYS A 38 15.72 0.02 -20.43
N GLU A 39 16.92 0.59 -20.41
CA GLU A 39 17.08 1.99 -20.06
C GLU A 39 16.67 2.87 -21.24
N PHE A 40 16.22 4.08 -20.93
CA PHE A 40 15.95 5.08 -21.95
C PHE A 40 17.20 5.41 -22.80
N SER A 41 18.38 5.36 -22.18
CA SER A 41 19.68 5.56 -22.83
C SER A 41 19.99 4.50 -23.90
N ASP A 42 19.40 3.30 -23.81
CA ASP A 42 19.54 2.23 -24.81
C ASP A 42 18.73 2.48 -26.10
N LEU A 43 17.83 3.47 -26.09
CA LEU A 43 17.00 3.80 -27.24
C LEU A 43 17.76 4.65 -28.27
N THR A 44 17.44 4.48 -29.54
CA THR A 44 17.91 5.40 -30.59
C THR A 44 17.29 6.79 -30.38
N VAL A 45 17.96 7.86 -30.80
CA VAL A 45 17.48 9.25 -30.65
C VAL A 45 16.05 9.45 -31.18
N LYS A 46 15.68 8.75 -32.26
CA LYS A 46 14.31 8.78 -32.80
C LYS A 46 13.29 8.17 -31.84
N LYS A 47 13.62 7.02 -31.23
CA LYS A 47 12.76 6.34 -30.24
C LYS A 47 12.70 7.11 -28.93
N GLN A 48 13.80 7.73 -28.51
CA GLN A 48 13.86 8.61 -27.35
C GLN A 48 12.87 9.78 -27.46
N LYS A 49 12.84 10.45 -28.62
CA LYS A 49 11.87 11.54 -28.87
C LYS A 49 10.42 11.07 -28.77
N ALA A 50 10.10 9.95 -29.41
CA ALA A 50 8.76 9.37 -29.35
C ALA A 50 8.38 8.93 -27.92
N PHE A 51 9.33 8.42 -27.14
CA PHE A 51 9.10 8.03 -25.75
C PHE A 51 8.80 9.23 -24.85
N ILE A 52 9.56 10.34 -24.97
CA ILE A 52 9.32 11.56 -24.19
C ILE A 52 7.93 12.15 -24.47
N GLU A 53 7.41 11.98 -25.69
CA GLU A 53 6.05 12.38 -26.04
C GLU A 53 4.98 11.46 -25.43
N LEU A 54 5.34 10.23 -25.07
CA LEU A 54 4.42 9.20 -24.57
C LEU A 54 4.39 9.10 -23.05
N SER A 55 5.55 9.21 -22.37
CA SER A 55 5.65 9.07 -20.91
C SER A 55 6.78 9.93 -20.32
N GLU A 56 6.55 10.42 -19.11
CA GLU A 56 7.51 11.23 -18.36
C GLU A 56 8.59 10.42 -17.64
N ASP A 57 8.35 9.15 -17.31
CA ASP A 57 9.17 8.40 -16.35
C ASP A 57 9.42 6.94 -16.76
N ALA A 58 8.36 6.20 -17.10
CA ALA A 58 8.43 4.83 -17.56
C ALA A 58 7.22 4.47 -18.43
N CYS A 59 7.38 3.57 -19.39
CA CYS A 59 6.29 3.06 -20.22
C CYS A 59 6.57 1.63 -20.65
N LEU A 60 5.54 0.79 -20.73
CA LEU A 60 5.63 -0.55 -21.27
C LEU A 60 5.22 -0.54 -22.75
N ILE A 61 6.15 -0.89 -23.63
CA ILE A 61 5.91 -0.98 -25.08
C ILE A 61 6.17 -2.42 -25.51
N ASP A 62 5.14 -3.07 -26.03
CA ASP A 62 5.11 -4.51 -26.31
C ASP A 62 5.54 -5.29 -25.06
N ASP A 63 6.58 -6.12 -25.17
CA ASP A 63 7.11 -6.92 -24.06
C ASP A 63 8.30 -6.25 -23.34
N THR A 64 8.47 -4.92 -23.46
CA THR A 64 9.64 -4.21 -22.90
C THR A 64 9.24 -2.95 -22.13
N LEU A 65 9.64 -2.91 -20.86
CA LEU A 65 9.61 -1.72 -20.02
C LEU A 65 10.80 -0.83 -20.37
N TYR A 66 10.51 0.43 -20.66
CA TYR A 66 11.51 1.49 -20.80
C TYR A 66 11.34 2.49 -19.66
N TYR A 67 12.45 2.92 -19.05
CA TYR A 67 12.42 3.91 -17.96
C TYR A 67 13.56 4.93 -18.06
N ILE A 68 13.34 6.14 -17.54
CA ILE A 68 14.35 7.20 -17.47
C ILE A 68 15.18 7.03 -16.19
N GLU A 69 16.43 6.56 -16.36
CA GLU A 69 17.36 6.25 -15.27
C GLU A 69 17.65 7.40 -14.30
N HIS A 70 17.61 8.65 -14.78
CA HIS A 70 17.90 9.84 -13.97
C HIS A 70 16.68 10.44 -13.27
N SER A 71 15.50 9.82 -13.39
CA SER A 71 14.30 10.30 -12.70
C SER A 71 14.30 9.91 -11.21
N VAL A 72 13.40 10.54 -10.45
CA VAL A 72 13.23 10.26 -9.02
C VAL A 72 12.70 8.83 -8.86
N TYR A 73 13.43 7.98 -8.13
CA TYR A 73 13.10 6.55 -7.97
C TYR A 73 11.64 6.27 -7.57
N GLY A 74 11.06 7.08 -6.69
CA GLY A 74 9.65 6.98 -6.30
C GLY A 74 8.65 7.27 -7.44
N ARG A 75 9.02 8.13 -8.41
CA ARG A 75 8.23 8.40 -9.61
C ARG A 75 8.34 7.25 -10.63
N ILE A 76 9.55 6.73 -10.82
CA ILE A 76 9.78 5.57 -11.69
C ILE A 76 8.95 4.37 -11.21
N LYS A 77 9.01 4.04 -9.91
CA LYS A 77 8.22 2.94 -9.34
C LYS A 77 6.72 3.12 -9.51
N PHE A 78 6.23 4.34 -9.31
CA PHE A 78 4.82 4.65 -9.51
C PHE A 78 4.41 4.43 -10.96
N SER A 79 5.22 4.91 -11.90
CA SER A 79 4.98 4.75 -13.34
C SER A 79 5.02 3.28 -13.76
N ILE A 80 5.99 2.50 -13.28
CA ILE A 80 6.01 1.04 -13.53
C ILE A 80 4.76 0.37 -12.97
N ALA A 81 4.33 0.71 -11.75
CA ALA A 81 3.11 0.16 -11.17
C ALA A 81 1.84 0.59 -11.93
N HIS A 82 1.85 1.78 -12.52
CA HIS A 82 0.77 2.28 -13.38
C HIS A 82 0.66 1.45 -14.66
N GLU A 83 1.77 1.22 -15.37
CA GLU A 83 1.81 0.33 -16.55
C GLU A 83 1.35 -1.10 -16.21
N LEU A 84 1.79 -1.63 -15.07
CA LEU A 84 1.31 -2.91 -14.57
C LEU A 84 -0.19 -2.89 -14.23
N GLY A 85 -0.73 -1.73 -13.84
CA GLY A 85 -2.16 -1.53 -13.60
C GLY A 85 -2.98 -1.72 -14.88
N HIS A 86 -2.55 -1.15 -16.00
CA HIS A 86 -3.17 -1.37 -17.30
C HIS A 86 -3.24 -2.87 -17.64
N ILE A 87 -2.14 -3.60 -17.42
CA ILE A 87 -2.05 -5.03 -17.70
C ILE A 87 -2.94 -5.85 -16.76
N PHE A 88 -2.78 -5.67 -15.46
CA PHE A 88 -3.44 -6.52 -14.46
C PHE A 88 -4.94 -6.27 -14.37
N LEU A 89 -5.38 -5.03 -14.61
CA LEU A 89 -6.80 -4.70 -14.68
C LEU A 89 -7.38 -4.87 -16.09
N ASN A 90 -6.53 -5.07 -17.11
CA ASN A 90 -6.91 -5.12 -18.52
C ASN A 90 -7.79 -3.91 -18.90
N THR A 91 -7.27 -2.71 -18.64
CA THR A 91 -7.98 -1.44 -18.78
C THR A 91 -7.09 -0.41 -19.49
N ASP A 92 -7.69 0.44 -20.32
CA ASP A 92 -7.04 1.61 -20.92
C ASP A 92 -7.32 2.89 -20.10
N SER A 93 -7.98 2.76 -18.94
CA SER A 93 -8.30 3.89 -18.06
C SER A 93 -7.07 4.31 -17.24
N GLU A 94 -6.52 5.48 -17.56
CA GLU A 94 -5.44 6.13 -16.81
C GLU A 94 -5.78 6.28 -15.32
N ASP A 95 -7.03 6.64 -15.00
CA ASP A 95 -7.49 6.79 -13.62
C ASP A 95 -7.51 5.43 -12.88
N ASP A 96 -7.84 4.34 -13.57
CA ASP A 96 -7.84 3.00 -12.98
C ASP A 96 -6.41 2.51 -12.74
N ALA A 97 -5.50 2.77 -13.68
CA ALA A 97 -4.08 2.46 -13.57
C ALA A 97 -3.40 3.26 -12.44
N ASP A 98 -3.70 4.56 -12.32
CA ASP A 98 -3.25 5.41 -11.22
C ASP A 98 -3.79 4.94 -9.86
N ASN A 99 -5.07 4.60 -9.81
CA ASN A 99 -5.69 4.06 -8.61
C ASN A 99 -5.06 2.72 -8.23
N PHE A 100 -4.80 1.85 -9.20
CA PHE A 100 -4.08 0.61 -8.99
C PHE A 100 -2.69 0.86 -8.41
N ALA A 101 -1.85 1.68 -9.06
CA ALA A 101 -0.50 1.96 -8.61
C ALA A 101 -0.46 2.48 -7.16
N SER A 102 -1.36 3.42 -6.84
CA SER A 102 -1.48 4.02 -5.51
C SER A 102 -1.84 3.00 -4.42
N HIS A 103 -2.76 2.08 -4.70
CA HIS A 103 -3.22 1.06 -3.75
C HIS A 103 -2.34 -0.19 -3.73
N PHE A 104 -1.68 -0.50 -4.83
CA PHE A 104 -0.75 -1.63 -4.96
C PHE A 104 0.56 -1.33 -4.22
N LEU A 105 1.14 -0.15 -4.41
CA LEU A 105 2.41 0.23 -3.79
C LEU A 105 2.28 0.57 -2.30
N ALA A 106 1.16 1.16 -1.89
CA ALA A 106 0.88 1.49 -0.49
C ALA A 106 -0.56 1.12 -0.09
N PRO A 107 -0.87 -0.18 0.08
CA PRO A 107 -2.21 -0.62 0.44
C PRO A 107 -2.70 0.06 1.72
N ARG A 108 -3.95 0.55 1.73
CA ARG A 108 -4.49 1.32 2.86
C ARG A 108 -4.52 0.51 4.15
N ILE A 109 -4.77 -0.78 4.04
CA ILE A 109 -4.67 -1.72 5.16
C ILE A 109 -3.23 -1.81 5.72
N MET A 110 -2.20 -1.74 4.88
CA MET A 110 -0.81 -1.76 5.34
C MET A 110 -0.37 -0.42 5.94
N ILE A 111 -0.84 0.71 5.38
CA ILE A 111 -0.69 2.05 5.99
C ILE A 111 -1.31 2.06 7.40
N HIS A 112 -2.50 1.47 7.54
CA HIS A 112 -3.18 1.32 8.82
C HIS A 112 -2.37 0.45 9.80
N LYS A 113 -1.95 -0.73 9.35
CA LYS A 113 -1.18 -1.70 10.15
C LYS A 113 0.12 -1.11 10.69
N TYR A 114 0.88 -0.42 9.84
CA TYR A 114 2.13 0.23 10.23
C TYR A 114 1.93 1.56 10.97
N ARG A 115 0.68 1.98 11.17
CA ARG A 115 0.30 3.20 11.91
C ARG A 115 0.95 4.45 11.34
N CYS A 116 1.01 4.56 10.02
CA CYS A 116 1.54 5.77 9.38
C CYS A 116 0.59 6.95 9.61
N GLU A 117 1.09 8.03 10.19
CA GLU A 117 0.37 9.27 10.48
C GLU A 117 0.75 10.41 9.52
N THR A 118 1.95 10.34 8.92
CA THR A 118 2.50 11.37 8.03
C THR A 118 2.84 10.84 6.64
N ALA A 119 2.92 11.75 5.67
CA ALA A 119 3.37 11.43 4.32
C ALA A 119 4.84 10.98 4.32
N ASP A 120 5.66 11.48 5.25
CA ASP A 120 7.06 11.10 5.40
C ASP A 120 7.19 9.61 5.76
N GLN A 121 6.37 9.12 6.70
CA GLN A 121 6.36 7.70 7.06
C GLN A 121 5.92 6.82 5.88
N ILE A 122 4.94 7.29 5.09
CA ILE A 122 4.51 6.57 3.89
C ILE A 122 5.62 6.56 2.84
N HIS A 123 6.30 7.69 2.65
CA HIS A 123 7.46 7.83 1.76
C HIS A 123 8.56 6.84 2.16
N GLU A 124 8.93 6.80 3.44
CA GLU A 124 10.01 5.96 3.96
C GLU A 124 9.68 4.46 3.89
N ILE A 125 8.47 4.06 4.30
CA ILE A 125 8.08 2.64 4.38
C ILE A 125 7.77 2.06 3.00
N PHE A 126 7.00 2.78 2.18
CA PHE A 126 6.51 2.27 0.89
C PHE A 126 7.36 2.74 -0.29
N GLY A 127 8.29 3.69 -0.07
CA GLY A 127 9.20 4.18 -1.08
C GLY A 127 8.54 5.00 -2.20
N LEU A 128 7.37 5.58 -1.93
CA LEU A 128 6.65 6.47 -2.85
C LEU A 128 7.35 7.82 -2.98
N SER A 129 7.02 8.66 -3.96
CA SER A 129 7.41 10.09 -3.92
C SER A 129 6.65 10.83 -2.81
N TYR A 130 7.11 12.00 -2.35
CA TYR A 130 6.35 12.81 -1.39
C TYR A 130 4.97 13.20 -1.91
N LYS A 131 4.85 13.52 -3.21
CA LYS A 131 3.56 13.84 -3.85
C LYS A 131 2.60 12.64 -3.78
N ALA A 132 3.07 11.44 -4.17
CA ALA A 132 2.28 10.22 -4.11
C ALA A 132 1.95 9.82 -2.66
N SER A 133 2.87 10.03 -1.72
CA SER A 133 2.67 9.75 -0.30
C SER A 133 1.60 10.65 0.33
N ASN A 134 1.55 11.93 -0.06
CA ASN A 134 0.48 12.83 0.36
C ASN A 134 -0.89 12.39 -0.17
N LYS A 135 -0.97 12.00 -1.45
CA LYS A 135 -2.21 11.46 -2.04
C LYS A 135 -2.64 10.18 -1.30
N ALA A 136 -1.73 9.23 -1.10
CA ALA A 136 -1.99 8.00 -0.36
C ALA A 136 -2.45 8.24 1.09
N LEU A 137 -1.92 9.26 1.77
CA LEU A 137 -2.35 9.63 3.13
C LEU A 137 -3.78 10.18 3.15
N VAL A 138 -4.16 11.00 2.17
CA VAL A 138 -5.52 11.52 2.03
C VAL A 138 -6.49 10.37 1.77
N ASP A 139 -6.18 9.52 0.79
CA ASP A 139 -7.00 8.35 0.46
C ASP A 139 -7.14 7.39 1.65
N TYR A 140 -6.06 7.18 2.42
CA TYR A 140 -6.10 6.39 3.66
C TYR A 140 -7.08 6.97 4.68
N ARG A 141 -7.09 8.29 4.87
CA ARG A 141 -7.98 8.94 5.84
C ARG A 141 -9.45 8.79 5.41
N GLU A 142 -9.72 8.89 4.11
CA GLU A 142 -11.06 8.64 3.57
C GLU A 142 -11.47 7.17 3.74
N TRP A 143 -10.58 6.24 3.39
CA TRP A 143 -10.78 4.82 3.63
C TRP A 143 -11.09 4.51 5.10
N TYR A 144 -10.29 5.07 6.04
CA TYR A 144 -10.47 4.86 7.47
C TYR A 144 -11.80 5.42 7.97
N LYS A 145 -12.18 6.62 7.51
CA LYS A 145 -13.46 7.23 7.84
C LYS A 145 -14.62 6.37 7.33
N ASN A 146 -14.53 5.86 6.10
CA ASN A 146 -15.57 5.03 5.50
C ASN A 146 -15.76 3.73 6.27
N ILE A 147 -14.69 2.99 6.58
CA ILE A 147 -14.82 1.76 7.38
C ILE A 147 -15.35 2.06 8.78
N ALA A 148 -14.94 3.17 9.41
CA ALA A 148 -15.39 3.55 10.74
C ALA A 148 -16.88 3.93 10.78
N GLN A 149 -17.47 4.32 9.65
CA GLN A 149 -18.87 4.76 9.56
C GLN A 149 -19.81 3.68 8.98
N THR A 150 -19.29 2.66 8.31
CA THR A 150 -20.10 1.69 7.57
C THR A 150 -20.00 0.28 8.14
N THR A 151 -18.86 -0.39 7.92
CA THR A 151 -18.68 -1.81 8.18
C THR A 151 -17.97 -2.08 9.51
N HIS A 152 -17.29 -1.08 10.07
CA HIS A 152 -16.34 -1.19 11.18
C HIS A 152 -15.22 -2.22 10.95
N ARG A 153 -14.98 -2.61 9.69
CA ARG A 153 -13.96 -3.60 9.32
C ARG A 153 -13.47 -3.42 7.87
N PRO A 154 -12.17 -3.65 7.59
CA PRO A 154 -11.67 -3.74 6.22
C PRO A 154 -12.37 -4.86 5.42
N SER A 155 -12.30 -4.77 4.09
CA SER A 155 -12.86 -5.79 3.21
C SER A 155 -12.16 -7.16 3.38
N ALA A 156 -12.76 -8.22 2.86
CA ALA A 156 -12.15 -9.55 2.87
C ALA A 156 -10.75 -9.61 2.22
N PRO A 157 -10.54 -9.10 0.98
CA PRO A 157 -9.22 -9.14 0.34
C PRO A 157 -8.16 -8.32 1.07
N GLU A 158 -8.53 -7.20 1.68
CA GLU A 158 -7.59 -6.40 2.47
C GLU A 158 -7.09 -7.14 3.71
N ARG A 159 -7.99 -7.81 4.44
CA ARG A 159 -7.59 -8.66 5.59
C ARG A 159 -6.75 -9.84 5.16
N GLN A 160 -7.05 -10.43 4.00
CA GLN A 160 -6.23 -11.51 3.44
C GLN A 160 -4.82 -11.03 3.09
N LEU A 161 -4.70 -9.82 2.54
CA LEU A 161 -3.41 -9.18 2.28
C LEU A 161 -2.64 -8.92 3.59
N GLU A 162 -3.32 -8.35 4.59
CA GLU A 162 -2.73 -8.10 5.91
C GLU A 162 -2.13 -9.37 6.54
N LEU A 163 -2.91 -10.46 6.56
CA LEU A 163 -2.50 -11.77 7.06
C LEU A 163 -1.37 -12.39 6.23
N PHE A 164 -1.41 -12.23 4.90
CA PHE A 164 -0.36 -12.71 4.02
C PHE A 164 0.97 -12.03 4.32
N MET A 165 0.96 -10.71 4.53
CA MET A 165 2.15 -9.95 4.91
C MET A 165 2.64 -10.28 6.33
N GLU A 166 1.74 -10.65 7.25
CA GLU A 166 2.06 -11.06 8.63
C GLU A 166 2.81 -12.39 8.71
N LYS A 167 2.31 -13.42 8.00
CA LYS A 167 2.91 -14.77 8.00
C LYS A 167 4.36 -14.78 7.55
N VAL A 168 4.74 -13.80 6.74
CA VAL A 168 6.11 -13.60 6.27
C VAL A 168 7.02 -13.11 7.37
N CYS A 169 6.56 -12.12 8.14
CA CYS A 169 7.33 -11.56 9.24
C CYS A 169 7.70 -12.66 10.24
N HIS A 170 6.76 -13.54 10.56
CA HIS A 170 6.97 -14.68 11.46
C HIS A 170 7.82 -15.81 10.85
N ALA A 171 7.69 -16.09 9.55
CA ALA A 171 8.54 -17.08 8.89
C ALA A 171 10.03 -16.68 8.86
N ASN A 172 10.33 -15.38 8.85
CA ASN A 172 11.71 -14.86 8.96
C ASN A 172 12.23 -14.85 10.40
N THR A 173 11.39 -15.13 11.40
CA THR A 173 11.77 -15.24 12.83
C THR A 173 11.86 -16.70 13.30
N ASN A 174 11.41 -17.67 12.50
CA ASN A 174 11.38 -19.10 12.81
C ASN A 174 12.75 -19.82 12.67
N SER A 175 13.84 -19.18 13.11
CA SER A 175 15.05 -19.91 13.52
C SER A 175 15.10 -20.22 15.02
N GLU A 176 14.11 -19.80 15.80
CA GLU A 176 14.00 -20.19 17.22
C GLU A 176 12.54 -20.55 17.57
N GLU A 177 12.40 -21.52 18.46
CA GLU A 177 11.28 -22.42 18.70
C GLU A 177 9.91 -21.75 19.00
N ILE A 178 8.83 -22.40 18.52
CA ILE A 178 7.43 -21.98 18.62
C ILE A 178 6.85 -22.40 19.99
N GLU A 179 6.25 -21.47 20.72
CA GLU A 179 5.09 -21.73 21.57
C GLU A 179 3.84 -21.08 20.97
N GLU A 180 2.75 -21.85 20.85
CA GLU A 180 1.47 -21.47 20.28
C GLU A 180 0.69 -20.47 21.16
N GLU A 181 0.24 -19.33 20.63
CA GLU A 181 -0.89 -18.54 21.17
C GLU A 181 -1.62 -17.87 20.00
N GLY A 182 -2.95 -17.92 19.81
CA GLY A 182 -4.04 -17.55 20.72
C GLY A 182 -4.72 -16.30 20.14
N ASP A 183 -6.06 -16.26 20.03
CA ASP A 183 -6.84 -15.16 19.42
C ASP A 183 -6.39 -13.80 20.00
N TYR A 184 -5.82 -12.90 19.17
CA TYR A 184 -5.13 -11.70 19.65
C TYR A 184 -6.11 -10.67 20.25
N GLU A 185 -6.19 -10.61 21.57
CA GLU A 185 -6.87 -9.54 22.29
C GLU A 185 -5.97 -8.29 22.40
N LEU A 186 -6.45 -7.15 21.90
CA LEU A 186 -5.74 -5.87 21.99
C LEU A 186 -5.34 -5.55 23.44
N THR A 187 -4.07 -5.21 23.64
CA THR A 187 -3.57 -4.86 24.97
C THR A 187 -4.19 -3.53 25.46
N PRO A 188 -4.29 -3.30 26.79
CA PRO A 188 -4.81 -2.04 27.33
C PRO A 188 -4.10 -0.78 26.80
N LYS A 189 -2.80 -0.88 26.51
CA LYS A 189 -1.98 0.19 25.94
C LYS A 189 -2.40 0.51 24.49
N GLU A 190 -2.71 -0.51 23.70
CA GLU A 190 -3.16 -0.34 22.32
C GLU A 190 -4.58 0.21 22.25
N ILE A 191 -5.48 -0.27 23.12
CA ILE A 191 -6.82 0.28 23.27
C ILE A 191 -6.75 1.77 23.63
N TYR A 192 -5.89 2.15 24.58
CA TYR A 192 -5.73 3.56 24.97
C TYR A 192 -5.17 4.43 23.83
N ALA A 193 -4.19 3.91 23.09
CA ALA A 193 -3.64 4.59 21.93
C ALA A 193 -4.71 4.83 20.84
N ASP A 194 -5.58 3.83 20.60
CA ASP A 194 -6.64 3.93 19.61
C ASP A 194 -7.71 4.95 20.03
N ILE A 195 -8.10 4.95 21.30
CA ILE A 195 -8.99 5.95 21.90
C ILE A 195 -8.44 7.37 21.70
N ARG A 196 -7.16 7.58 22.03
CA ARG A 196 -6.52 8.90 21.86
C ARG A 196 -6.49 9.34 20.39
N ARG A 197 -6.29 8.39 19.47
CA ARG A 197 -6.30 8.63 18.03
C ARG A 197 -7.67 9.04 17.53
N THR A 198 -8.73 8.32 17.92
CA THR A 198 -10.12 8.65 17.55
C THR A 198 -10.49 10.06 18.03
N LEU A 199 -10.11 10.42 19.26
CA LEU A 199 -10.35 11.75 19.81
C LEU A 199 -9.56 12.85 19.10
N LYS A 200 -8.27 12.62 18.79
CA LYS A 200 -7.42 13.57 18.06
C LYS A 200 -7.96 13.84 16.64
N ALA A 201 -8.59 12.85 16.03
CA ALA A 201 -9.25 12.97 14.73
C ALA A 201 -10.64 13.65 14.79
N GLY A 202 -11.12 14.03 15.98
CA GLY A 202 -12.45 14.64 16.15
C GLY A 202 -13.61 13.66 15.94
N LEU A 203 -13.36 12.35 16.01
CA LEU A 203 -14.34 11.31 15.75
C LEU A 203 -14.97 10.81 17.06
N PRO A 204 -16.24 10.34 17.04
CA PRO A 204 -16.89 9.77 18.21
C PRO A 204 -16.30 8.39 18.56
N LEU A 205 -16.10 8.13 19.85
CA LEU A 205 -15.68 6.80 20.35
C LEU A 205 -16.85 5.81 20.30
N SER A 206 -16.55 4.54 20.01
CA SER A 206 -17.52 3.45 20.19
C SER A 206 -17.96 3.34 21.67
N PRO A 207 -19.15 2.79 21.99
CA PRO A 207 -19.60 2.66 23.37
C PRO A 207 -18.62 1.91 24.28
N LYS A 208 -17.98 0.84 23.75
CA LYS A 208 -16.93 0.07 24.44
C LYS A 208 -15.73 0.96 24.78
N TYR A 209 -15.24 1.72 23.81
CA TYR A 209 -14.08 2.60 23.97
C TYR A 209 -14.36 3.85 24.81
N ALA A 210 -15.57 4.41 24.73
CA ALA A 210 -16.01 5.48 25.60
C ALA A 210 -16.04 5.03 27.07
N SER A 211 -16.47 3.79 27.34
CA SER A 211 -16.43 3.20 28.67
C SER A 211 -14.99 3.03 29.19
N LEU A 212 -14.12 2.43 28.38
CA LEU A 212 -12.71 2.22 28.72
C LEU A 212 -11.97 3.55 28.90
N PHE A 213 -12.22 4.55 28.06
CA PHE A 213 -11.63 5.89 28.20
C PHE A 213 -12.01 6.56 29.52
N ARG A 214 -13.27 6.44 29.95
CA ARG A 214 -13.72 6.91 31.27
C ARG A 214 -13.00 6.19 32.41
N MET A 215 -12.76 4.89 32.27
CA MET A 215 -12.01 4.10 33.25
C MET A 215 -10.54 4.53 33.32
N TYR A 216 -9.86 4.68 32.18
CA TYR A 216 -8.47 5.12 32.13
C TYR A 216 -8.27 6.53 32.71
N ARG A 217 -9.20 7.46 32.42
CA ARG A 217 -9.18 8.80 33.04
C ARG A 217 -9.35 8.77 34.56
N LYS A 218 -10.16 7.85 35.10
CA LYS A 218 -10.32 7.69 36.56
C LYS A 218 -9.07 7.11 37.23
N MET A 219 -8.30 6.30 36.50
CA MET A 219 -7.03 5.72 36.96
C MET A 219 -5.84 6.68 36.85
N GLY A 220 -6.04 7.93 36.39
CA GLY A 220 -4.98 8.93 36.28
C GLY A 220 -4.00 8.71 35.11
N LEU A 221 -4.28 7.74 34.24
CA LEU A 221 -3.50 7.50 33.02
C LEU A 221 -3.81 8.63 32.02
N LYS A 222 -2.78 9.42 31.65
CA LYS A 222 -2.84 10.50 30.66
C LYS A 222 -2.24 10.05 29.33
#